data_AF-A0A9X1PGQ1-F1
#
_entry.id   AF-A0A9X1PGQ1-F1
#
_cell.length_a   1.000
_cell.length_b   1.000
_cell.length_c   1.000
_cell.angle_alpha   90.00
_cell.angle_beta   90.00
_cell.angle_gamma   90.00
#
_symmetry.space_group_name_H-M   'P 1'
#
loop_
_entity.id
_entity.type
_entity.pdbx_description
1 polymer ?
#
loop_
_entity_poly.entity_id
_entity_poly.type
_entity_poly.pdbx_seq_one_letter_code
_entity_poly.pdbx_strand_id
1 'polypeptide(L)'
;MKLTTQNVREMFEDCSFKEHNNPELLWTIEGVKLKANLHINMLSLKRSEIESMLSELPDSFKSSIGGGWSFLNMCITNNEEQWCDLHETMDQLFCLGYGIGKLRFLVPREMWDVLPGGVPYIVID
;
A
#
# COMPACT_ATOMS: atom_id res chain seq x y z
N MET A 1 9.49 2.23 -11.01
CA MET A 1 8.15 2.28 -11.64
C MET A 1 7.46 3.53 -11.17
N LYS A 2 6.79 4.27 -12.06
CA LYS A 2 6.10 5.52 -11.68
C LYS A 2 4.85 5.25 -10.85
N LEU A 3 4.55 6.06 -9.84
CA LEU A 3 3.30 5.99 -9.09
C LEU A 3 2.13 6.53 -9.93
N THR A 4 1.30 5.63 -10.45
CA THR A 4 0.07 5.96 -11.20
C THR A 4 -1.02 4.93 -10.88
N THR A 5 -2.28 5.31 -11.10
CA THR A 5 -3.43 4.39 -10.95
C THR A 5 -3.24 3.10 -11.76
N GLN A 6 -2.81 3.20 -13.01
CA GLN A 6 -2.64 2.02 -13.88
C GLN A 6 -1.56 1.08 -13.32
N ASN A 7 -0.39 1.61 -12.98
CA ASN A 7 0.74 0.82 -12.51
C ASN A 7 0.42 0.10 -11.19
N VAL A 8 -0.28 0.77 -10.27
CA VAL A 8 -0.69 0.14 -9.00
C VAL A 8 -1.67 -1.00 -9.24
N ARG A 9 -2.67 -0.81 -10.12
CA ARG A 9 -3.69 -1.83 -10.40
C ARG A 9 -3.09 -3.05 -11.08
N GLU A 10 -2.26 -2.84 -12.11
CA GLU A 10 -1.56 -3.92 -12.81
C GLU A 10 -0.63 -4.67 -11.87
N MET A 11 0.16 -3.96 -11.06
CA MET A 11 1.04 -4.56 -10.06
C MET A 11 0.26 -5.41 -9.04
N PHE A 12 -0.88 -4.90 -8.59
CA PHE A 12 -1.74 -5.60 -7.65
C PHE A 12 -2.33 -6.87 -8.26
N GLU A 13 -2.79 -6.82 -9.51
CA GLU A 13 -3.27 -7.98 -10.25
C GLU A 13 -2.17 -9.02 -10.49
N ASP A 14 -0.97 -8.59 -10.87
CA ASP A 14 0.20 -9.45 -11.06
C ASP A 14 0.59 -10.19 -9.78
N CYS A 15 0.46 -9.52 -8.63
CA CYS A 15 0.73 -10.10 -7.33
C CYS A 15 -0.45 -10.89 -6.74
N SER A 16 -1.65 -10.81 -7.32
CA SER A 16 -2.85 -11.47 -6.79
C SER A 16 -2.91 -12.95 -7.15
N PHE A 17 -3.69 -13.71 -6.37
CA PHE A 17 -4.00 -15.11 -6.69
C PHE A 17 -4.66 -15.26 -8.06
N LYS A 18 -4.14 -16.19 -8.87
CA LYS A 18 -4.78 -16.71 -10.07
C LYS A 18 -5.11 -18.19 -9.80
N GLU A 19 -6.23 -18.70 -10.31
CA GLU A 19 -6.79 -20.04 -9.98
C GLU A 19 -5.80 -21.22 -10.06
N HIS A 20 -4.70 -21.06 -10.81
CA HIS A 20 -3.67 -22.08 -11.01
C HIS A 20 -2.45 -21.95 -10.07
N ASN A 21 -2.45 -20.99 -9.14
CA ASN A 21 -1.33 -20.76 -8.23
C ASN A 21 -1.35 -21.76 -7.05
N ASN A 22 -0.17 -22.11 -6.54
CA ASN A 22 -0.05 -22.92 -5.33
C ASN A 22 -0.61 -22.13 -4.12
N PRO A 23 -1.68 -22.61 -3.45
CA PRO A 23 -2.27 -21.92 -2.30
C PRO A 23 -1.31 -21.72 -1.12
N GLU A 24 -0.28 -22.56 -0.97
CA GLU A 24 0.71 -22.47 0.11
C GLU A 24 1.61 -21.23 0.01
N LEU A 25 1.66 -20.59 -1.16
CA LEU A 25 2.45 -19.37 -1.41
C LEU A 25 1.61 -18.09 -1.35
N LEU A 26 0.37 -18.19 -0.87
CA LEU A 26 -0.51 -17.05 -0.67
C LEU A 26 -0.40 -16.51 0.74
N TRP A 27 -0.29 -15.19 0.82
CA TRP A 27 -0.43 -14.45 2.05
C TRP A 27 -1.68 -13.57 1.98
N THR A 28 -2.59 -13.77 2.93
CA THR A 28 -3.72 -12.87 3.13
C THR A 28 -3.26 -11.60 3.83
N ILE A 29 -3.36 -10.47 3.14
CA ILE A 29 -3.04 -9.14 3.61
C ILE A 29 -4.34 -8.36 3.80
N GLU A 30 -4.46 -7.69 4.94
CA GLU A 30 -5.59 -6.82 5.26
C GLU A 30 -5.14 -5.36 5.15
N GLY A 31 -5.64 -4.68 4.13
CA GLY A 31 -5.52 -3.23 3.97
C GLY A 31 -6.54 -2.48 4.83
N VAL A 32 -6.80 -1.23 4.50
CA VAL A 32 -7.78 -0.39 5.20
C VAL A 32 -9.19 -0.93 5.01
N LYS A 33 -9.57 -1.24 3.78
CA LYS A 33 -10.87 -1.83 3.37
C LYS A 33 -10.71 -3.17 2.66
N LEU A 34 -9.64 -3.35 1.89
CA LEU A 34 -9.38 -4.56 1.12
C LEU A 34 -8.83 -5.68 1.99
N LYS A 35 -9.20 -6.90 1.63
CA LYS A 35 -8.57 -8.13 2.09
C LYS A 35 -8.12 -8.90 0.84
N ALA A 36 -6.81 -9.01 0.66
CA ALA A 36 -6.20 -9.49 -0.57
C ALA A 36 -5.38 -10.75 -0.31
N ASN A 37 -5.43 -11.72 -1.21
CA ASN A 37 -4.54 -12.87 -1.20
C ASN A 37 -3.43 -12.64 -2.24
N LEU A 38 -2.24 -12.29 -1.78
CA LEU A 38 -1.10 -11.98 -2.64
C LEU A 38 -0.07 -13.11 -2.61
N HIS A 39 0.56 -13.35 -3.75
CA HIS A 39 1.56 -14.39 -3.93
C HIS A 39 2.94 -13.91 -3.46
N ILE A 40 3.53 -14.58 -2.48
CA ILE A 40 4.77 -14.17 -1.80
C ILE A 40 5.93 -14.02 -2.80
N ASN A 41 6.09 -14.97 -3.72
CA ASN A 41 7.20 -14.89 -4.71
C ASN A 41 7.02 -13.72 -5.68
N MET A 42 5.78 -13.34 -6.01
CA MET A 42 5.53 -12.21 -6.92
C MET A 42 5.86 -10.91 -6.22
N LEU A 43 5.43 -10.74 -4.96
CA LEU A 43 5.83 -9.60 -4.13
C LEU A 43 7.35 -9.48 -4.01
N SER A 44 8.06 -10.61 -3.82
CA SER A 44 9.52 -10.60 -3.75
C SER A 44 10.17 -10.20 -5.09
N LEU A 45 9.65 -10.71 -6.22
CA LEU A 45 10.16 -10.39 -7.55
C LEU A 45 9.93 -8.92 -7.90
N LYS A 46 8.80 -8.36 -7.45
CA LYS A 46 8.33 -7.01 -7.74
C LYS A 46 8.74 -5.96 -6.69
N ARG A 47 9.47 -6.36 -5.65
CA ARG A 47 9.84 -5.50 -4.51
C ARG A 47 10.37 -4.13 -4.93
N SER A 48 11.37 -4.08 -5.82
CA SER A 48 12.00 -2.83 -6.25
C SER A 48 11.02 -1.89 -6.98
N GLU A 49 10.08 -2.45 -7.76
CA GLU A 49 9.07 -1.67 -8.46
C GLU A 49 8.05 -1.09 -7.48
N ILE A 50 7.63 -1.87 -6.47
CA ILE A 50 6.75 -1.43 -5.38
C ILE A 50 7.43 -0.33 -4.55
N GLU A 51 8.69 -0.54 -4.13
CA GLU A 51 9.47 0.45 -3.37
C GLU A 51 9.64 1.76 -4.16
N SER A 52 9.81 1.67 -5.48
CA SER A 52 9.88 2.84 -6.36
C SER A 52 8.55 3.61 -6.44
N MET A 53 7.39 2.95 -6.33
CA MET A 53 6.11 3.66 -6.26
C MET A 53 5.92 4.29 -4.87
N LEU A 54 6.31 3.59 -3.80
CA LEU A 54 6.22 4.11 -2.43
C LEU A 54 7.12 5.33 -2.20
N SER A 55 8.27 5.41 -2.87
CA SER A 55 9.20 6.54 -2.71
C SER A 55 8.67 7.86 -3.28
N GLU A 56 7.68 7.81 -4.17
CA GLU A 56 6.98 8.98 -4.71
C GLU A 56 5.89 9.52 -3.77
N LEU A 57 5.55 8.79 -2.69
CA LEU A 57 4.66 9.32 -1.66
C LEU A 57 5.36 10.44 -0.85
N PRO A 58 4.59 11.38 -0.29
CA PRO A 58 5.13 12.49 0.48
C PRO A 58 6.08 12.08 1.61
N ASP A 59 7.09 12.91 1.88
CA ASP A 59 8.07 12.68 2.94
C ASP A 59 7.43 12.49 4.33
N SER A 60 6.24 13.06 4.56
CA SER A 60 5.43 12.85 5.76
C SER A 60 5.18 11.36 6.08
N PHE A 61 5.08 10.51 5.05
CA PHE A 61 4.89 9.07 5.24
C PHE A 61 6.16 8.34 5.67
N LYS A 62 7.34 8.91 5.45
CA LYS A 62 8.63 8.24 5.68
C LYS A 62 8.98 8.27 7.16
N SER A 63 9.32 7.11 7.73
CA SER A 63 9.64 6.95 9.15
C SER A 63 10.77 7.86 9.62
N SER A 64 11.76 8.11 8.75
CA SER A 64 12.94 8.93 9.03
C SER A 64 12.70 10.44 8.95
N ILE A 65 11.56 10.89 8.41
CA ILE A 65 11.29 12.32 8.19
C ILE A 65 9.98 12.72 8.88
N GLY A 66 8.84 12.22 8.41
CA GLY A 66 7.53 12.61 8.91
C GLY A 66 6.96 11.71 10.00
N GLY A 67 7.45 10.47 10.12
CA GLY A 67 6.96 9.50 11.10
C GLY A 67 5.60 8.87 10.77
N GLY A 68 5.03 9.20 9.61
CA GLY A 68 3.78 8.65 9.09
C GLY A 68 2.69 9.71 8.87
N TRP A 69 1.72 9.40 8.01
CA TRP A 69 0.64 10.32 7.64
C TRP A 69 -0.70 9.59 7.46
N SER A 70 -1.79 10.35 7.40
CA SER A 70 -3.14 9.79 7.24
C SER A 70 -3.27 9.09 5.88
N PHE A 71 -3.93 7.94 5.87
CA PHE A 71 -4.29 7.22 4.64
C PHE A 71 -5.04 8.10 3.63
N LEU A 72 -5.79 9.11 4.09
CA LEU A 72 -6.49 10.05 3.19
C LEU A 72 -5.54 10.84 2.29
N ASN A 73 -4.28 11.04 2.70
CA ASN A 73 -3.28 11.79 1.93
C ASN A 73 -2.47 10.90 0.99
N MET A 74 -2.75 9.60 0.95
CA MET A 74 -1.97 8.65 0.18
C MET A 74 -2.24 8.77 -1.34
N CYS A 75 -3.23 9.56 -1.77
CA CYS A 75 -3.54 9.84 -3.18
C CYS A 75 -2.67 10.96 -3.80
N ILE A 76 -1.82 11.60 -3.00
CA ILE A 76 -0.94 12.70 -3.41
C ILE A 76 0.51 12.21 -3.46
N THR A 77 1.30 12.71 -4.41
CA THR A 77 2.74 12.46 -4.52
C THR A 77 3.56 13.52 -3.76
N ASN A 78 4.88 13.32 -3.63
CA ASN A 78 5.77 14.32 -3.01
C ASN A 78 5.85 15.65 -3.79
N ASN A 79 5.36 15.69 -5.03
CA ASN A 79 5.25 16.89 -5.85
C ASN A 79 3.84 17.53 -5.78
N GLU A 80 3.02 17.13 -4.81
CA GLU A 80 1.64 17.60 -4.62
C GLU A 80 0.69 17.24 -5.78
N GLU A 81 1.04 16.25 -6.60
CA GLU A 81 0.19 15.75 -7.69
C GLU A 81 -0.73 14.62 -7.20
N GLN A 82 -2.00 14.62 -7.61
CA GLN A 82 -2.91 13.51 -7.36
C GLN A 82 -2.66 12.38 -8.37
N TRP A 83 -2.31 11.17 -7.89
CA TRP A 83 -1.98 10.02 -8.75
C TRP A 83 -3.11 9.00 -8.90
N CYS A 84 -4.11 9.06 -8.02
CA CYS A 84 -5.34 8.27 -8.11
C CYS A 84 -6.54 9.01 -7.51
N ASP A 85 -7.74 8.57 -7.91
CA ASP A 85 -9.01 9.17 -7.51
C ASP A 85 -9.82 8.26 -6.56
N LEU A 86 -9.40 7.01 -6.39
CA LEU A 86 -10.15 5.99 -5.65
C LEU A 86 -9.35 5.50 -4.44
N HIS A 87 -10.01 5.46 -3.28
CA HIS A 87 -9.44 4.89 -2.06
C HIS A 87 -9.09 3.41 -2.20
N GLU A 88 -9.81 2.67 -3.04
CA GLU A 88 -9.48 1.28 -3.37
C GLU A 88 -8.07 1.17 -3.98
N THR A 89 -7.68 2.09 -4.86
CA THR A 89 -6.36 2.08 -5.50
C THR A 89 -5.25 2.45 -4.50
N MET A 90 -5.51 3.39 -3.59
CA MET A 90 -4.59 3.64 -2.45
C MET A 90 -4.40 2.39 -1.60
N ASP A 91 -5.49 1.67 -1.33
CA ASP A 91 -5.49 0.48 -0.50
C ASP A 91 -4.77 -0.71 -1.17
N GLN A 92 -4.83 -0.80 -2.51
CA GLN A 92 -4.01 -1.75 -3.28
C GLN A 92 -2.51 -1.46 -3.12
N LEU A 93 -2.10 -0.18 -3.24
CA LEU A 93 -0.72 0.23 -2.99
C LEU A 93 -0.30 -0.08 -1.54
N PHE A 94 -1.20 0.17 -0.59
CA PHE A 94 -0.97 -0.19 0.81
C PHE A 94 -0.73 -1.70 0.97
N CYS A 95 -1.60 -2.55 0.42
CA CYS A 95 -1.46 -4.00 0.48
C CYS A 95 -0.13 -4.48 -0.13
N LEU A 96 0.27 -3.92 -1.27
CA LEU A 96 1.56 -4.23 -1.90
C LEU A 96 2.74 -3.86 -0.99
N GLY A 97 2.75 -2.64 -0.46
CA GLY A 97 3.81 -2.17 0.43
C GLY A 97 3.86 -2.93 1.75
N TYR A 98 2.70 -3.28 2.32
CA TYR A 98 2.60 -4.12 3.50
C TYR A 98 3.13 -5.52 3.23
N GLY A 99 2.77 -6.09 2.07
CA GLY A 99 3.23 -7.42 1.64
C GLY A 99 4.74 -7.54 1.44
N ILE A 100 5.43 -6.44 1.15
CA ILE A 100 6.90 -6.40 1.12
C ILE A 100 7.52 -5.89 2.43
N GLY A 101 6.72 -5.70 3.49
CA GLY A 101 7.19 -5.25 4.80
C GLY A 101 7.72 -3.82 4.80
N LYS A 102 7.23 -2.97 3.90
CA LYS A 102 7.62 -1.55 3.78
C LYS A 102 6.58 -0.58 4.31
N LEU A 103 5.33 -1.01 4.44
CA LEU A 103 4.26 -0.23 5.04
C LEU A 103 3.74 -0.93 6.29
N ARG A 104 3.32 -0.12 7.27
CA ARG A 104 2.55 -0.58 8.43
C ARG A 104 1.61 0.50 8.93
N PHE A 105 0.57 0.09 9.64
CA PHE A 105 -0.28 1.00 10.42
C PHE A 105 0.46 1.48 11.66
N LEU A 106 0.26 2.75 12.03
CA LEU A 106 0.82 3.30 13.28
C LEU A 106 0.05 2.85 14.51
N VAL A 107 -1.25 2.55 14.37
CA VAL A 107 -2.12 2.11 15.45
C VAL A 107 -3.04 0.97 15.00
N PRO A 108 -3.49 0.10 15.94
CA PRO A 108 -4.46 -0.96 15.67
C PRO A 108 -5.78 -0.46 15.09
N ARG A 109 -6.50 -1.36 14.40
CA ARG A 109 -7.75 -1.06 13.69
C ARG A 109 -8.84 -0.50 14.60
N GLU A 110 -8.90 -0.98 15.84
CA GLU A 110 -9.88 -0.58 16.85
C GLU A 110 -9.73 0.90 17.26
N MET A 111 -8.58 1.51 16.96
CA MET A 111 -8.31 2.92 17.25
C MET A 111 -8.60 3.86 16.08
N TRP A 112 -9.00 3.36 14.91
CA TRP A 112 -9.14 4.22 13.72
C TRP A 112 -10.32 5.20 13.82
N ASP A 113 -11.41 4.81 14.47
CA ASP A 113 -12.62 5.64 14.60
C ASP A 113 -12.41 6.94 15.40
N VAL A 114 -11.38 6.98 16.26
CA VAL A 114 -11.02 8.20 17.01
C VAL A 114 -10.03 9.09 16.26
N LEU A 115 -9.47 8.62 15.14
CA LEU A 115 -8.57 9.40 14.31
C LEU A 115 -9.36 10.30 13.34
N PRO A 116 -8.76 11.42 12.89
CA PRO A 116 -9.38 12.27 11.87
C PRO A 116 -9.79 11.47 10.63
N GLY A 117 -11.08 11.55 10.28
CA GLY A 117 -11.65 10.85 9.14
C GLY A 117 -11.96 9.36 9.36
N GLY A 118 -11.73 8.80 10.55
CA GLY A 118 -12.04 7.40 10.84
C GLY A 118 -11.16 6.39 10.08
N VAL A 119 -9.93 6.79 9.72
CA VAL A 119 -9.01 5.98 8.92
C VAL A 119 -7.59 5.97 9.53
N PRO A 120 -6.74 4.96 9.20
CA PRO A 120 -5.44 4.86 9.83
C PRO A 120 -4.47 5.95 9.41
N TYR A 121 -3.45 6.10 10.25
CA TYR A 121 -2.17 6.66 9.83
C TYR A 121 -1.22 5.51 9.51
N ILE A 122 -0.44 5.69 8.44
CA ILE A 122 0.49 4.70 7.90
C ILE A 122 1.89 5.29 7.84
N VAL A 123 2.90 4.42 7.86
CA VAL A 123 4.30 4.81 7.77
C VAL A 123 5.06 3.87 6.85
N ILE A 124 6.02 4.43 6.12
CA ILE A 124 6.97 3.73 5.25
C ILE A 124 8.29 3.56 5.99
N ASP A 125 8.79 2.33 6.09
CA ASP A 125 10.05 1.97 6.77
C ASP A 125 11.28 1.88 5.83
#